data_AF-A0A1S2NFR2-F1
#
_entry.id   AF-A0A1S2NFR2-F1
#
_cell.length_a   1.000
_cell.length_b   1.000
_cell.length_c   1.000
_cell.angle_alpha   90.00
_cell.angle_beta   90.00
_cell.angle_gamma   90.00
#
_symmetry.space_group_name_H-M   'P 1'
#
loop_
_entity.id
_entity.type
_entity.pdbx_description
1 polymer ?
#
loop_
_entity_poly.entity_id
_entity_poly.type
_entity_poly.pdbx_seq_one_letter_code
_entity_poly.pdbx_strand_id
1 'polypeptide(L)'
;MLERPTPPRNAACQILRILTLLAMPVGDRSTTGINTMDHFENIAKTLLERDGYWVFQSFKVQLSPEQKRRIDNSKWSIPRPEIDLLALNVPKSTVIAFEVKSFFDSAGVALADLAADHAVPTGRYKLFTCKRYRDIVFEQLHEDLLRLGMITPAFQIRLGLIAGNGRKGDIDKLREHFIQRQWEFWTPEDVKLRVQKFSSEGYSNDPAVITAKILQR
;
A
#
# COMPACT_ATOMS: atom_id res chain seq x y z
N MET A 1 -42.87 41.95 47.76
CA MET A 1 -43.36 41.58 46.40
C MET A 1 -43.03 42.73 45.47
N LEU A 2 -42.14 42.69 44.49
CA LEU A 2 -41.45 41.61 43.76
C LEU A 2 -39.97 42.00 43.61
N GLU A 3 -39.06 41.08 43.91
CA GLU A 3 -37.64 41.21 43.63
C GLU A 3 -37.40 41.09 42.11
N ARG A 4 -36.63 42.02 41.52
CA ARG A 4 -36.16 41.91 40.14
C ARG A 4 -34.84 41.13 40.12
N PRO A 5 -34.64 40.20 39.18
CA PRO A 5 -33.42 39.40 39.12
C PRO A 5 -32.23 40.26 38.72
N THR A 6 -31.11 40.05 39.41
CA THR A 6 -29.80 40.59 39.10
C THR A 6 -29.26 40.01 37.79
N PRO A 7 -28.57 40.81 36.96
CA PRO A 7 -28.01 40.33 35.69
C PRO A 7 -26.82 39.38 35.92
N PRO A 8 -26.57 38.43 35.01
CA PRO A 8 -25.50 37.45 35.16
C PRO A 8 -24.12 38.13 35.10
N ARG A 9 -23.25 37.72 36.02
CA ARG A 9 -21.85 38.13 36.09
C ARG A 9 -21.11 37.74 34.80
N ASN A 10 -20.52 38.73 34.15
CA ASN A 10 -19.43 38.70 33.17
C ASN A 10 -18.91 37.30 32.78
N ALA A 11 -19.37 36.82 31.62
CA ALA A 11 -18.78 35.71 30.85
C ALA A 11 -17.41 36.06 30.21
N ALA A 12 -16.77 37.16 30.63
CA ALA A 12 -15.51 37.63 30.10
C ALA A 12 -14.28 37.26 30.95
N CYS A 13 -14.46 36.57 32.09
CA CYS A 13 -13.37 36.22 33.01
C CYS A 13 -13.19 34.72 33.26
N GLN A 14 -13.68 33.87 32.36
CA GLN A 14 -13.32 32.44 32.28
C GLN A 14 -12.56 32.07 30.99
N ILE A 15 -12.32 33.02 30.09
CA ILE A 15 -11.62 32.78 28.83
C ILE A 15 -10.10 33.07 28.93
N LEU A 16 -9.64 33.71 30.01
CA LEU A 16 -8.21 34.02 30.21
C LEU A 16 -7.51 33.18 31.28
N ARG A 17 -7.96 31.93 31.47
CA ARG A 17 -7.26 30.91 32.28
C ARG A 17 -7.10 29.54 31.59
N ILE A 18 -7.37 29.48 30.28
CA ILE A 18 -7.08 28.33 29.40
C ILE A 18 -5.81 28.60 28.55
N LEU A 19 -5.22 29.79 28.65
CA LEU A 19 -4.07 30.22 27.83
C LEU A 19 -2.71 30.11 28.55
N THR A 20 -2.59 29.30 29.61
CA THR A 20 -1.31 29.11 30.31
C THR A 20 -1.17 27.71 30.91
N LEU A 21 -1.43 26.67 30.10
CA LEU A 21 -1.15 25.28 30.51
C LEU A 21 -0.94 24.31 29.32
N LEU A 22 -0.33 24.77 28.23
CA LEU A 22 0.23 23.91 27.17
C LEU A 22 1.54 24.50 26.66
N ALA A 23 2.52 24.57 27.56
CA ALA A 23 3.92 24.77 27.23
C ALA A 23 4.73 23.67 27.91
N MET A 24 4.64 22.44 27.40
CA MET A 24 5.56 21.30 27.61
C MET A 24 5.35 20.28 26.46
N PRO A 25 6.26 19.32 26.25
CA PRO A 25 7.38 19.34 25.32
C PRO A 25 7.07 18.57 24.00
N VAL A 26 7.95 18.73 23.02
CA VAL A 26 8.04 17.85 21.84
C VAL A 26 8.20 16.41 22.30
N GLY A 27 7.19 15.58 22.08
CA GLY A 27 7.28 14.15 22.39
C GLY A 27 5.94 13.48 22.63
N ASP A 28 5.08 13.42 21.62
CA ASP A 28 4.12 12.31 21.54
C ASP A 28 3.84 11.96 20.07
N ARG A 29 4.41 10.83 19.63
CA ARG A 29 4.07 10.16 18.38
C ARG A 29 3.10 9.03 18.72
N SER A 30 1.81 9.32 18.72
CA SER A 30 0.76 8.46 18.16
C SER A 30 -0.61 8.87 18.72
N THR A 31 -1.38 9.61 17.93
CA THR A 31 -2.85 9.63 18.04
C THR A 31 -3.37 10.23 16.74
N THR A 32 -3.96 9.38 15.89
CA THR A 32 -4.27 9.52 14.44
C THR A 32 -3.14 9.07 13.49
N GLY A 33 -2.74 7.81 13.59
CA GLY A 33 -1.73 7.18 12.73
C GLY A 33 -2.29 6.81 11.35
N ILE A 34 -2.30 7.76 10.42
CA ILE A 34 -2.34 7.46 8.99
C ILE A 34 -0.94 7.74 8.44
N ASN A 35 -0.24 6.70 7.99
CA ASN A 35 1.09 6.86 7.40
C ASN A 35 0.97 7.32 5.94
N THR A 36 1.95 8.07 5.44
CA THR A 36 2.06 8.44 4.02
C THR A 36 2.07 7.21 3.08
N MET A 37 2.52 6.06 3.60
CA MET A 37 2.44 4.76 2.95
C MET A 37 0.98 4.32 2.71
N ASP A 38 0.13 4.41 3.75
CA ASP A 38 -1.28 4.02 3.69
C ASP A 38 -2.04 4.85 2.65
N HIS A 39 -1.71 6.14 2.53
CA HIS A 39 -2.29 7.01 1.51
C HIS A 39 -1.89 6.62 0.09
N PHE A 40 -0.60 6.32 -0.16
CA PHE A 40 -0.17 5.91 -1.49
C PHE A 40 -0.75 4.56 -1.89
N GLU A 41 -0.83 3.62 -0.95
CA GLU A 41 -1.49 2.33 -1.16
C GLU A 41 -2.98 2.50 -1.49
N ASN A 42 -3.69 3.38 -0.77
CA ASN A 42 -5.08 3.71 -1.07
C ASN A 42 -5.25 4.32 -2.47
N ILE A 43 -4.36 5.23 -2.88
CA ILE A 43 -4.37 5.77 -4.25
C ILE A 43 -4.17 4.63 -5.27
N ALA A 44 -3.17 3.78 -5.07
CA ALA A 44 -2.89 2.65 -5.95
C ALA A 44 -4.09 1.69 -6.05
N LYS A 45 -4.75 1.41 -4.93
CA LYS A 45 -6.01 0.66 -4.89
C LYS A 45 -7.10 1.32 -5.72
N THR A 46 -7.40 2.61 -5.49
CA THR A 46 -8.44 3.32 -6.26
C THR A 46 -8.14 3.25 -7.75
N LEU A 47 -6.87 3.43 -8.16
CA LEU A 47 -6.47 3.32 -9.57
C LEU A 47 -6.72 1.92 -10.13
N LEU A 48 -6.37 0.86 -9.39
CA LEU A 48 -6.62 -0.53 -9.79
C LEU A 48 -8.12 -0.84 -9.89
N GLU A 49 -8.93 -0.37 -8.95
CA GLU A 49 -10.39 -0.55 -8.99
C GLU A 49 -11.00 0.11 -10.24
N ARG A 50 -10.50 1.29 -10.64
CA ARG A 50 -10.91 1.96 -11.88
C ARG A 50 -10.40 1.27 -13.14
N ASP A 51 -9.27 0.58 -13.07
CA ASP A 51 -8.77 -0.30 -14.14
C ASP A 51 -9.53 -1.65 -14.19
N GLY A 52 -10.58 -1.83 -13.36
CA GLY A 52 -11.49 -2.99 -13.39
C GLY A 52 -11.03 -4.17 -12.53
N TYR A 53 -10.11 -3.95 -11.59
CA TYR A 53 -9.69 -4.97 -10.63
C TYR A 53 -10.54 -4.92 -9.36
N TRP A 54 -10.70 -6.08 -8.74
CA TRP A 54 -11.22 -6.18 -7.37
C TRP A 54 -10.03 -6.22 -6.42
N VAL A 55 -9.92 -5.28 -5.50
CA VAL A 55 -8.69 -5.06 -4.74
C VAL A 55 -8.86 -5.34 -3.25
N PHE A 56 -7.93 -6.11 -2.68
CA PHE A 56 -7.82 -6.34 -1.24
C PHE A 56 -6.49 -5.78 -0.74
N GLN A 57 -6.51 -5.14 0.43
CA GLN A 57 -5.33 -4.54 1.05
C GLN A 57 -4.81 -5.43 2.18
N SER A 58 -3.51 -5.38 2.43
CA SER A 58 -2.87 -5.99 3.60
C SER A 58 -3.23 -7.47 3.80
N PHE A 59 -3.22 -8.25 2.72
CA PHE A 59 -3.63 -9.66 2.78
C PHE A 59 -2.56 -10.51 3.44
N LYS A 60 -2.93 -11.20 4.52
CA LYS A 60 -2.01 -12.00 5.34
C LYS A 60 -2.05 -13.47 4.95
N VAL A 61 -0.95 -13.99 4.44
CA VAL A 61 -0.83 -15.39 3.98
C VAL A 61 -0.53 -16.33 5.15
N GLN A 62 -1.31 -17.40 5.29
CA GLN A 62 -1.25 -18.29 6.44
C GLN A 62 -0.29 -19.47 6.23
N LEU A 63 1.02 -19.23 6.38
CA LEU A 63 2.02 -20.29 6.28
C LEU A 63 1.99 -21.25 7.49
N SER A 64 1.95 -22.55 7.20
CA SER A 64 2.17 -23.63 8.16
C SER A 64 3.61 -23.65 8.72
N PRO A 65 3.86 -24.28 9.88
CA PRO A 65 5.21 -24.49 10.40
C PRO A 65 6.14 -25.22 9.41
N GLU A 66 5.63 -26.19 8.67
CA GLU A 66 6.37 -26.96 7.65
C GLU A 66 6.83 -26.06 6.51
N GLN A 67 5.93 -25.21 5.99
CA GLN A 67 6.26 -24.23 4.95
C GLN A 67 7.30 -23.22 5.44
N LYS A 68 7.18 -22.73 6.68
CA LYS A 68 8.18 -21.83 7.28
C LYS A 68 9.57 -22.47 7.32
N ARG A 69 9.66 -23.75 7.72
CA ARG A 69 10.93 -24.51 7.70
C ARG A 69 11.48 -24.72 6.28
N ARG A 70 10.63 -24.90 5.27
CA ARG A 70 11.04 -24.98 3.86
C ARG A 70 11.66 -23.68 3.35
N ILE A 71 11.18 -22.52 3.82
CA ILE A 71 11.69 -21.20 3.43
C ILE A 71 13.11 -20.98 3.98
N ASP A 72 13.30 -21.21 5.28
CA ASP A 72 14.59 -21.02 5.95
C ASP A 72 14.64 -21.95 7.16
N ASN A 73 15.49 -22.98 7.09
CA ASN A 73 15.64 -23.97 8.15
C ASN A 73 16.43 -23.45 9.36
N SER A 74 17.09 -22.29 9.24
CA SER A 74 17.89 -21.68 10.30
C SER A 74 17.07 -20.78 11.23
N LYS A 75 15.86 -20.37 10.81
CA LYS A 75 15.03 -19.42 11.55
C LYS A 75 13.94 -20.13 12.34
N TRP A 76 13.93 -19.87 13.65
CA TRP A 76 12.90 -20.34 14.58
C TRP A 76 11.51 -19.73 14.33
N SER A 77 11.47 -18.54 13.71
CA SER A 77 10.24 -17.86 13.36
C SER A 77 10.43 -16.99 12.12
N ILE A 78 9.46 -17.05 11.21
CA ILE A 78 9.37 -16.15 10.06
C ILE A 78 8.08 -15.33 10.26
N PRO A 79 8.15 -13.98 10.18
CA PRO A 79 6.96 -13.14 10.22
C PRO A 79 5.93 -13.59 9.19
N ARG A 80 4.65 -13.41 9.51
CA ARG A 80 3.58 -13.75 8.58
C ARG A 80 3.74 -12.91 7.31
N PRO A 81 3.82 -13.51 6.11
CA PRO A 81 3.84 -12.75 4.87
C PRO A 81 2.57 -11.92 4.73
N GLU A 82 2.74 -10.70 4.26
CA GLU A 82 1.66 -9.77 3.96
C GLU A 82 1.86 -9.28 2.53
N ILE A 83 0.77 -9.24 1.76
CA ILE A 83 0.73 -8.68 0.42
C ILE A 83 0.05 -7.32 0.53
N ASP A 84 0.74 -6.26 0.10
CA ASP A 84 0.24 -4.89 0.20
C ASP A 84 -1.10 -4.76 -0.54
N LEU A 85 -1.16 -5.16 -1.81
CA LEU A 85 -2.39 -5.19 -2.61
C LEU A 85 -2.57 -6.50 -3.37
N LEU A 86 -3.74 -7.11 -3.30
CA LEU A 86 -4.18 -8.19 -4.19
C LEU A 86 -5.18 -7.63 -5.20
N ALA A 87 -4.81 -7.61 -6.48
CA ALA A 87 -5.68 -7.14 -7.56
C ALA A 87 -6.20 -8.33 -8.37
N LEU A 88 -7.48 -8.66 -8.18
CA LEU A 88 -8.16 -9.76 -8.87
C LEU A 88 -8.80 -9.25 -10.16
N ASN A 89 -8.53 -9.94 -11.27
CA ASN A 89 -9.18 -9.74 -12.55
C ASN A 89 -9.93 -11.00 -12.95
N VAL A 90 -11.24 -11.01 -12.70
CA VAL A 90 -12.10 -12.19 -12.92
C VAL A 90 -12.14 -12.60 -14.40
N PRO A 91 -12.36 -11.69 -15.37
CA PRO A 91 -12.37 -12.08 -16.79
C PRO A 91 -11.07 -12.72 -17.27
N LYS A 92 -9.92 -12.30 -16.72
CA LYS A 92 -8.59 -12.83 -17.07
C LYS A 92 -8.15 -13.99 -16.19
N SER A 93 -8.97 -14.42 -15.21
CA SER A 93 -8.59 -15.43 -14.21
C SER A 93 -7.19 -15.17 -13.64
N THR A 94 -6.90 -13.91 -13.29
CA THR A 94 -5.58 -13.49 -12.81
C THR A 94 -5.70 -12.80 -11.47
N VAL A 95 -4.79 -13.09 -10.56
CA VAL A 95 -4.53 -12.27 -9.37
C VAL A 95 -3.15 -11.67 -9.50
N ILE A 96 -3.00 -10.37 -9.28
CA ILE A 96 -1.69 -9.73 -9.17
C ILE A 96 -1.44 -9.41 -7.70
N ALA A 97 -0.42 -10.04 -7.12
CA ALA A 97 0.10 -9.72 -5.81
C ALA A 97 1.08 -8.54 -5.96
N PHE A 98 0.62 -7.35 -5.62
CA PHE A 98 1.40 -6.13 -5.70
C PHE A 98 2.09 -5.84 -4.37
N GLU A 99 3.39 -5.57 -4.46
CA GLU A 99 4.11 -4.77 -3.48
C GLU A 99 3.95 -3.29 -3.85
N VAL A 100 3.69 -2.43 -2.89
CA VAL A 100 3.52 -0.99 -3.09
C VAL A 100 4.61 -0.25 -2.34
N LYS A 101 5.25 0.74 -2.99
CA LYS A 101 6.29 1.55 -2.37
C LYS A 101 6.25 2.99 -2.87
N SER A 102 5.99 3.95 -1.98
CA SER A 102 5.88 5.37 -2.34
C SER A 102 7.22 6.01 -2.70
N PHE A 103 8.23 5.91 -1.82
CA PHE A 103 9.60 6.41 -2.02
C PHE A 103 9.75 7.90 -2.39
N PHE A 104 8.74 8.73 -2.17
CA PHE A 104 8.71 10.14 -2.63
C PHE A 104 9.94 10.95 -2.19
N ASP A 105 10.45 10.75 -0.98
CA ASP A 105 11.61 11.49 -0.43
C ASP A 105 12.92 10.69 -0.46
N SER A 106 13.06 9.72 -1.37
CA SER A 106 14.23 8.85 -1.45
C SER A 106 14.78 8.73 -2.86
N ALA A 107 15.86 7.96 -3.04
CA ALA A 107 16.42 7.65 -4.36
C ALA A 107 15.47 6.81 -5.25
N GLY A 108 14.37 6.28 -4.69
CA GLY A 108 13.42 5.44 -5.40
C GLY A 108 13.83 3.97 -5.43
N VAL A 109 13.01 3.17 -6.10
CA VAL A 109 13.33 1.78 -6.45
C VAL A 109 14.59 1.74 -7.32
N ALA A 110 15.55 0.90 -6.95
CA ALA A 110 16.76 0.62 -7.72
C ALA A 110 16.72 -0.79 -8.32
N LEU A 111 17.26 -0.96 -9.52
CA LEU A 111 17.30 -2.26 -10.19
C LEU A 111 18.11 -3.29 -9.40
N ALA A 112 19.24 -2.88 -8.83
CA ALA A 112 20.12 -3.78 -8.09
C ALA A 112 19.41 -4.48 -6.92
N ASP A 113 18.47 -3.79 -6.27
CA ASP A 113 17.71 -4.34 -5.14
C ASP A 113 16.67 -5.39 -5.57
N LEU A 114 16.19 -5.32 -6.82
CA LEU A 114 15.18 -6.23 -7.38
C LEU A 114 15.79 -7.36 -8.22
N ALA A 115 16.96 -7.10 -8.80
CA ALA A 115 17.72 -8.08 -9.59
C ALA A 115 18.58 -9.01 -8.72
N ALA A 116 18.68 -8.75 -7.42
CA ALA A 116 19.37 -9.64 -6.50
C ALA A 116 18.67 -11.01 -6.44
N ASP A 117 19.47 -12.08 -6.33
CA ASP A 117 18.97 -13.43 -6.06
C ASP A 117 19.47 -13.89 -4.69
N HIS A 118 18.52 -14.29 -3.84
CA HIS A 118 18.78 -14.67 -2.47
C HIS A 118 18.21 -16.06 -2.20
N ALA A 119 19.08 -16.94 -1.70
CA ALA A 119 18.67 -18.27 -1.27
C ALA A 119 17.62 -18.20 -0.14
N VAL A 120 17.74 -17.22 0.77
CA VAL A 120 16.83 -16.98 1.89
C VAL A 120 16.21 -15.58 1.80
N PRO A 121 14.97 -15.36 2.29
CA PRO A 121 14.31 -14.08 2.16
C PRO A 121 15.00 -13.01 3.02
N THR A 122 15.68 -12.08 2.36
CA THR A 122 16.38 -10.95 2.95
C THR A 122 16.10 -9.67 2.18
N GLY A 123 16.39 -8.53 2.80
CA GLY A 123 16.10 -7.21 2.23
C GLY A 123 14.61 -6.88 2.19
N ARG A 124 14.26 -5.86 1.40
CA ARG A 124 12.90 -5.31 1.30
C ARG A 124 12.04 -6.08 0.29
N TYR A 125 12.62 -6.47 -0.84
CA TYR A 125 11.90 -7.07 -1.96
C TYR A 125 11.91 -8.60 -1.94
N LYS A 126 11.61 -9.21 -0.78
CA LYS A 126 11.75 -10.66 -0.55
C LYS A 126 10.99 -11.50 -1.57
N LEU A 127 9.80 -11.06 -1.99
CA LEU A 127 8.99 -11.75 -3.02
C LEU A 127 9.63 -11.68 -4.41
N PHE A 128 10.44 -10.66 -4.71
CA PHE A 128 11.13 -10.52 -5.99
C PHE A 128 12.45 -11.31 -5.98
N THR A 129 13.22 -11.19 -4.90
CA THR A 129 14.61 -11.65 -4.83
C THR A 129 14.79 -13.08 -4.32
N CYS A 130 13.78 -13.68 -3.69
CA CYS A 130 13.87 -15.06 -3.19
C CYS A 130 12.78 -15.94 -3.83
N LYS A 131 13.15 -16.68 -4.88
CA LYS A 131 12.22 -17.55 -5.62
C LYS A 131 11.54 -18.57 -4.71
N ARG A 132 12.31 -19.26 -3.86
CA ARG A 132 11.79 -20.26 -2.91
C ARG A 132 10.73 -19.67 -1.97
N TYR A 133 10.98 -18.46 -1.46
CA TYR A 133 10.02 -17.76 -0.61
C TYR A 133 8.75 -17.40 -1.40
N ARG A 134 8.90 -16.81 -2.59
CA ARG A 134 7.79 -16.45 -3.47
C ARG A 134 6.92 -17.66 -3.81
N ASP A 135 7.51 -18.79 -4.21
CA ASP A 135 6.77 -19.98 -4.63
C ASP A 135 5.92 -20.53 -3.47
N ILE A 136 6.49 -20.62 -2.25
CA ILE A 136 5.77 -21.10 -1.07
C ILE A 136 4.66 -20.13 -0.66
N VAL A 137 4.91 -18.82 -0.73
CA VAL A 137 3.90 -17.80 -0.43
C VAL A 137 2.78 -17.83 -1.46
N PHE A 138 3.08 -18.00 -2.75
CA PHE A 138 2.09 -18.01 -3.82
C PHE A 138 1.27 -19.30 -3.81
N GLU A 139 1.89 -20.45 -3.54
CA GLU A 139 1.21 -21.73 -3.31
C GLU A 139 0.18 -21.57 -2.18
N GLN A 140 0.60 -21.07 -1.01
CA GLN A 140 -0.33 -20.88 0.11
C GLN A 140 -1.37 -19.78 -0.15
N LEU A 141 -1.00 -18.69 -0.82
CA LEU A 141 -1.93 -17.62 -1.18
C LEU A 141 -3.04 -18.14 -2.10
N HIS A 142 -2.70 -18.98 -3.08
CA HIS A 142 -3.68 -19.62 -3.96
C HIS A 142 -4.67 -20.47 -3.15
N GLU A 143 -4.18 -21.34 -2.28
CA GLU A 143 -5.00 -22.16 -1.39
C GLU A 143 -5.87 -21.32 -0.43
N ASP A 144 -5.31 -20.24 0.14
CA ASP A 144 -6.04 -19.33 1.01
C ASP A 144 -7.21 -18.65 0.25
N LEU A 145 -6.97 -18.19 -0.98
CA LEU A 145 -7.99 -17.54 -1.81
C LEU A 145 -9.04 -18.52 -2.33
N LEU A 146 -8.65 -19.75 -2.67
CA LEU A 146 -9.57 -20.84 -3.04
C LEU A 146 -10.51 -21.17 -1.88
N ARG A 147 -9.96 -21.35 -0.69
CA ARG A 147 -10.73 -21.67 0.52
C ARG A 147 -11.70 -20.55 0.89
N LEU A 148 -11.33 -19.29 0.65
CA LEU A 148 -12.19 -18.13 0.85
C LEU A 148 -13.25 -17.96 -0.25
N GLY A 149 -13.23 -18.77 -1.31
CA GLY A 149 -14.15 -18.67 -2.45
C GLY A 149 -13.90 -17.45 -3.33
N MET A 150 -12.70 -16.86 -3.26
CA MET A 150 -12.35 -15.63 -4.00
C MET A 150 -11.88 -15.91 -5.43
N ILE A 151 -11.34 -17.11 -5.68
CA ILE A 151 -10.82 -17.53 -6.97
C ILE A 151 -11.24 -18.97 -7.29
N THR A 152 -11.05 -19.39 -8.53
CA THR A 152 -11.16 -20.80 -8.95
C THR A 152 -9.77 -21.40 -9.21
N PRO A 153 -9.63 -22.73 -9.34
CA PRO A 153 -8.32 -23.35 -9.58
C PRO A 153 -7.60 -22.87 -10.84
N ALA A 154 -8.34 -22.32 -11.81
CA ALA A 154 -7.79 -21.79 -13.05
C ALA A 154 -7.06 -20.44 -12.88
N PHE A 155 -7.22 -19.77 -11.73
CA PHE A 155 -6.61 -18.46 -11.52
C PHE A 155 -5.08 -18.56 -11.41
N GLN A 156 -4.39 -17.63 -12.08
CA GLN A 156 -2.94 -17.50 -12.03
C GLN A 156 -2.54 -16.31 -11.16
N ILE A 157 -1.57 -16.52 -10.27
CA ILE A 157 -0.99 -15.46 -9.45
C ILE A 157 0.27 -14.91 -10.13
N ARG A 158 0.28 -13.60 -10.39
CA ARG A 158 1.44 -12.85 -10.89
C ARG A 158 1.95 -11.91 -9.81
N LEU A 159 3.25 -11.63 -9.85
CA LEU A 159 3.87 -10.64 -8.98
C LEU A 159 3.84 -9.26 -9.65
N GLY A 160 3.62 -8.20 -8.87
CA GLY A 160 3.70 -6.83 -9.36
C GLY A 160 4.32 -5.85 -8.37
N LEU A 161 4.82 -4.72 -8.87
CA LEU A 161 5.32 -3.61 -8.07
C LEU A 161 4.68 -2.30 -8.53
N ILE A 162 4.18 -1.51 -7.57
CA ILE A 162 3.73 -0.13 -7.81
C ILE A 162 4.70 0.81 -7.09
N ALA A 163 5.41 1.64 -7.86
CA ALA A 163 6.41 2.56 -7.34
C ALA A 163 5.97 4.02 -7.50
N GLY A 164 5.93 4.76 -6.39
CA GLY A 164 5.69 6.21 -6.39
C GLY A 164 6.92 7.03 -6.78
N ASN A 165 8.11 6.43 -6.65
CA ASN A 165 9.38 7.00 -7.11
C ASN A 165 10.36 5.88 -7.51
N GLY A 166 11.18 6.14 -8.51
CA GLY A 166 12.21 5.22 -9.00
C GLY A 166 13.45 5.95 -9.47
N ARG A 167 14.60 5.28 -9.39
CA ARG A 167 15.87 5.90 -9.75
C ARG A 167 15.87 6.21 -11.26
N LYS A 168 16.08 7.48 -11.62
CA LYS A 168 15.92 7.98 -13.01
C LYS A 168 16.65 7.17 -14.09
N GLY A 169 17.81 6.58 -13.78
CA GLY A 169 18.58 5.75 -14.71
C GLY A 169 18.22 4.26 -14.75
N ASP A 170 17.34 3.81 -13.85
CA ASP A 170 16.98 2.40 -13.70
C ASP A 170 15.55 2.10 -14.19
N ILE A 171 14.69 3.10 -14.39
CA ILE A 171 13.26 2.89 -14.74
C ILE A 171 13.09 2.01 -15.98
N ASP A 172 13.81 2.30 -17.07
CA ASP A 172 13.68 1.53 -18.31
C ASP A 172 14.18 0.10 -18.12
N LYS A 173 15.31 -0.06 -17.43
CA LYS A 173 15.88 -1.38 -17.11
C LYS A 173 14.98 -2.17 -16.15
N LEU A 174 14.31 -1.51 -15.22
CA LEU A 174 13.30 -2.10 -14.34
C LEU A 174 12.12 -2.59 -15.17
N ARG A 175 11.64 -1.79 -16.11
CA ARG A 175 10.55 -2.19 -17.02
C ARG A 175 10.94 -3.42 -17.82
N GLU A 176 12.12 -3.45 -18.42
CA GLU A 176 12.66 -4.63 -19.12
C GLU A 176 12.77 -5.85 -18.20
N HIS A 177 13.32 -5.66 -16.99
CA HIS A 177 13.48 -6.72 -16.00
C HIS A 177 12.15 -7.38 -15.61
N PHE A 178 11.09 -6.59 -15.47
CA PHE A 178 9.75 -7.08 -15.13
C PHE A 178 9.07 -7.76 -16.31
N ILE A 179 9.20 -7.22 -17.53
CA ILE A 179 8.68 -7.84 -18.76
C ILE A 179 9.27 -9.24 -18.95
N GLN A 180 10.59 -9.38 -18.81
CA GLN A 180 11.30 -10.67 -18.94
C GLN A 180 10.81 -11.74 -17.95
N ARG A 181 10.29 -11.32 -16.79
CA ARG A 181 9.79 -12.22 -15.73
C ARG A 181 8.27 -12.35 -15.71
N GLN A 182 7.58 -11.72 -16.68
CA GLN A 182 6.13 -11.62 -16.73
C GLN A 182 5.53 -11.03 -15.44
N TRP A 183 6.27 -10.13 -14.78
CA TRP A 183 5.82 -9.36 -13.63
C TRP A 183 5.17 -8.05 -14.09
N GLU A 184 4.32 -7.49 -13.24
CA GLU A 184 3.65 -6.22 -13.50
C GLU A 184 4.43 -5.07 -12.85
N PHE A 185 4.66 -3.97 -13.57
CA PHE A 185 5.34 -2.81 -13.00
C PHE A 185 4.62 -1.52 -13.33
N TRP A 186 4.24 -0.77 -12.31
CA TRP A 186 3.78 0.61 -12.45
C TRP A 186 4.90 1.55 -12.03
N THR A 187 5.41 2.29 -13.01
CA THR A 187 6.36 3.38 -12.78
C THR A 187 5.65 4.59 -12.16
N PRO A 188 6.41 5.56 -11.62
CA PRO A 188 5.83 6.82 -11.15
C PRO A 188 5.00 7.54 -12.21
N GLU A 189 5.44 7.51 -13.47
CA GLU A 189 4.72 8.13 -14.58
C GLU A 189 3.43 7.36 -14.91
N ASP A 190 3.45 6.02 -14.85
CA ASP A 190 2.24 5.20 -15.03
C ASP A 190 1.17 5.51 -13.97
N VAL A 191 1.58 5.76 -12.72
CA VAL A 191 0.69 6.17 -11.63
C VAL A 191 0.15 7.58 -11.89
N LYS A 192 1.03 8.52 -12.21
CA LYS A 192 0.66 9.92 -12.49
C LYS A 192 -0.34 10.03 -13.65
N LEU A 193 -0.10 9.32 -14.75
CA LEU A 193 -0.99 9.31 -15.91
C LEU A 193 -2.38 8.75 -15.54
N ARG A 194 -2.45 7.72 -14.69
CA ARG A 194 -3.75 7.19 -14.22
C ARG A 194 -4.47 8.18 -13.30
N VAL A 195 -3.77 8.83 -12.38
CA VAL A 195 -4.35 9.87 -11.53
C VAL A 195 -4.86 11.03 -12.37
N GLN A 196 -4.11 11.45 -13.40
CA GLN A 196 -4.55 12.51 -14.30
C GLN A 196 -5.84 12.17 -15.04
N LYS A 197 -6.13 10.89 -15.33
CA LYS A 197 -7.39 10.49 -15.96
C LYS A 197 -8.61 10.76 -15.05
N PHE A 198 -8.44 10.74 -13.73
CA PHE A 198 -9.52 11.06 -12.79
C PHE A 198 -10.10 12.47 -12.98
N SER A 199 -9.28 13.42 -13.47
CA SER A 199 -9.73 14.79 -13.72
C SER A 199 -10.88 14.88 -14.73
N SER A 200 -10.90 13.96 -15.71
CA SER A 200 -11.87 13.91 -16.79
C SER A 200 -13.17 13.22 -16.41
N GLU A 201 -13.22 12.60 -15.23
CA GLU A 201 -14.41 11.87 -14.76
C GLU A 201 -15.48 12.81 -14.22
N GLY A 202 -16.71 12.29 -14.09
CA GLY A 202 -17.83 12.97 -13.44
C GLY A 202 -17.62 13.22 -11.94
N TYR A 203 -18.68 13.61 -11.23
CA TYR A 203 -18.59 13.85 -9.78
C TYR A 203 -18.15 12.57 -9.03
N SER A 204 -17.18 12.72 -8.13
CA SER A 204 -16.65 11.67 -7.26
C SER A 204 -16.24 12.29 -5.93
N ASN A 205 -16.55 11.61 -4.82
CA ASN A 205 -16.13 12.03 -3.48
C ASN A 205 -14.81 11.38 -3.03
N ASP A 206 -14.03 10.84 -3.97
CA ASP A 206 -12.72 10.27 -3.70
C ASP A 206 -11.65 11.39 -3.66
N PRO A 207 -10.83 11.47 -2.58
CA PRO A 207 -9.80 12.51 -2.45
C PRO A 207 -8.81 12.56 -3.62
N ALA A 208 -8.39 11.43 -4.17
CA ALA A 208 -7.46 11.39 -5.30
C ALA A 208 -8.10 11.99 -6.57
N VAL A 209 -9.39 11.75 -6.79
CA VAL A 209 -10.15 12.34 -7.90
C VAL A 209 -10.30 13.85 -7.73
N ILE A 210 -10.63 14.30 -6.52
CA ILE A 210 -10.75 15.73 -6.20
C ILE A 210 -9.40 16.43 -6.39
N THR A 211 -8.31 15.88 -5.86
CA THR A 211 -6.96 16.42 -6.02
C THR A 211 -6.54 16.48 -7.49
N ALA A 212 -6.80 15.44 -8.27
CA ALA A 212 -6.50 15.44 -9.71
C ALA A 212 -7.23 16.57 -10.46
N LYS A 213 -8.49 16.85 -10.11
CA LYS A 213 -9.26 17.97 -10.67
C LYS A 213 -8.72 19.34 -10.27
N ILE A 214 -8.29 19.50 -9.02
CA ILE A 214 -7.69 20.75 -8.53
C ILE A 214 -6.39 21.05 -9.29
N LEU A 215 -5.53 20.04 -9.49
CA LEU A 215 -4.24 20.22 -10.16
C LEU A 215 -4.32 20.52 -11.66
N GLN A 216 -5.48 20.37 -12.30
CA GLN A 216 -5.69 20.63 -13.73
C GLN A 216 -6.52 21.88 -14.03
N ARG A 217 -6.91 22.63 -13.00
CA ARG A 217 -7.55 23.94 -13.14
C ARG A 217 -6.53 25.05 -13.05
#